data_AF-A0A0A2HVP2-F1
#
_entry.id   AF-A0A0A2HVP2-F1
#
_cell.length_a   1.000
_cell.length_b   1.000
_cell.length_c   1.000
_cell.angle_alpha   90.00
_cell.angle_beta   90.00
_cell.angle_gamma   90.00
#
_symmetry.space_group_name_H-M   'P 1'
#
loop_
_entity.id
_entity.type
_entity.pdbx_description
1 polymer ?
#
loop_
_entity_poly.entity_id
_entity_poly.type
_entity_poly.pdbx_seq_one_letter_code
_entity_poly.pdbx_strand_id
1 'polypeptide(L)'
;VPGSAPHALAQEIHDRTGIPTLAVRWPGEVTPETLRQGLTHFLGQLRPAYVILPQTTMGREVAPCLGAQLGACTVAGVTDIQRHRGWLVFYRPVLDNTRLLPPSARPGRACES
;
A
#
# COMPACT_ATOMS: atom_id res chain seq x y z
N VAL A 1 -12.54 -12.62 -14.93
CA VAL A 1 -13.71 -12.11 -15.70
C VAL A 1 -13.19 -11.19 -16.79
N PRO A 2 -13.29 -11.54 -18.08
CA PRO A 2 -13.09 -10.58 -19.15
C PRO A 2 -14.33 -9.68 -19.17
N GLY A 3 -14.34 -8.57 -18.44
CA GLY A 3 -15.63 -7.89 -18.28
C GLY A 3 -15.63 -6.69 -17.36
N SER A 4 -14.91 -5.64 -17.76
CA SER A 4 -15.22 -4.23 -17.47
C SER A 4 -14.06 -3.42 -18.05
N ALA A 5 -14.34 -2.41 -18.88
CA ALA A 5 -13.31 -1.47 -19.27
C ALA A 5 -12.70 -0.90 -17.98
N PRO A 6 -11.38 -1.00 -17.74
CA PRO A 6 -10.79 -0.66 -16.45
C PRO A 6 -11.07 0.81 -16.06
N HIS A 7 -11.28 1.67 -17.07
CA HIS A 7 -11.75 3.05 -16.90
C HIS A 7 -13.16 3.16 -16.33
N ALA A 8 -14.10 2.29 -16.75
CA ALA A 8 -15.46 2.28 -16.20
C ALA A 8 -15.47 1.88 -14.73
N LEU A 9 -14.66 0.88 -14.35
CA LEU A 9 -14.51 0.48 -12.95
C LEU A 9 -13.84 1.59 -12.11
N ALA A 10 -12.80 2.24 -12.65
CA ALA A 10 -12.16 3.37 -11.98
C ALA A 10 -13.15 4.53 -11.77
N GLN A 11 -13.97 4.83 -12.78
CA GLN A 11 -15.03 5.85 -12.69
C GLN A 11 -16.07 5.50 -11.63
N GLU A 12 -16.55 4.25 -11.61
CA GLU A 12 -17.52 3.79 -10.60
C GLU A 12 -16.96 3.95 -9.16
N ILE A 13 -15.69 3.58 -8.95
CA ILE A 13 -15.04 3.74 -7.65
C ILE A 13 -14.93 5.22 -7.29
N HIS A 14 -14.55 6.07 -8.25
CA HIS A 14 -14.49 7.50 -8.05
C HIS A 14 -15.87 8.07 -7.65
N ASP A 15 -16.92 7.76 -8.41
CA ASP A 15 -18.27 8.28 -8.18
C ASP A 15 -18.80 7.86 -6.79
N ARG A 16 -18.51 6.63 -6.36
CA ARG A 16 -18.95 6.11 -5.06
C ARG A 16 -18.18 6.68 -3.88
N THR A 17 -16.89 6.98 -4.05
CA THR A 17 -15.99 7.29 -2.92
C THR A 17 -15.50 8.74 -2.89
N GLY A 18 -15.60 9.46 -4.00
CA GLY A 18 -14.95 10.74 -4.23
C GLY A 18 -13.43 10.64 -4.36
N ILE A 19 -12.83 9.44 -4.34
CA ILE A 19 -11.38 9.25 -4.37
C ILE A 19 -10.91 9.25 -5.84
N PRO A 20 -9.89 10.04 -6.21
CA PRO A 20 -9.27 9.95 -7.53
C PRO A 20 -8.77 8.52 -7.78
N THR A 21 -9.30 7.88 -8.82
CA THR A 21 -9.02 6.47 -9.11
C THR A 21 -8.40 6.35 -10.49
N LEU A 22 -7.26 5.66 -10.59
CA LEU A 22 -6.53 5.44 -11.83
C LEU A 22 -6.76 4.02 -12.34
N ALA A 23 -7.18 3.89 -13.60
CA ALA A 23 -7.21 2.63 -14.31
C ALA A 23 -5.85 2.33 -14.94
N VAL A 24 -5.22 1.22 -14.56
CA VAL A 24 -3.97 0.76 -15.18
C VAL A 24 -4.23 -0.52 -15.95
N ARG A 25 -3.91 -0.53 -17.25
CA ARG A 25 -3.93 -1.74 -18.06
C ARG A 25 -2.56 -2.42 -17.97
N TRP A 26 -2.54 -3.65 -17.47
CA TRP A 26 -1.32 -4.44 -17.39
C TRP A 26 -1.10 -5.23 -18.69
N PRO A 27 0.10 -5.19 -19.30
CA PRO A 27 0.41 -5.95 -20.51
C PRO A 27 0.72 -7.41 -20.14
N GLY A 28 -0.29 -8.19 -19.78
CA GLY A 28 -0.17 -9.62 -19.50
C GLY A 28 -0.75 -10.04 -18.15
N GLU A 29 -0.37 -11.23 -17.70
CA GLU A 29 -0.79 -11.76 -16.41
C GLU A 29 -0.21 -10.94 -15.26
N VAL A 30 -1.05 -10.64 -14.27
CA VAL A 30 -0.63 -9.97 -13.04
C VAL A 30 -0.07 -11.04 -12.11
N THR A 31 1.26 -11.10 -12.03
CA THR A 31 2.00 -11.94 -11.09
C THR A 31 2.60 -11.03 -10.00
N PRO A 32 3.06 -11.59 -8.86
CA PRO A 32 3.74 -10.80 -7.84
C PRO A 32 4.94 -10.04 -8.40
N GLU A 33 5.71 -10.66 -9.29
CA GLU A 33 6.88 -10.06 -9.92
C GLU A 33 6.50 -8.91 -10.84
N THR A 34 5.54 -9.13 -11.77
CA THR A 34 5.15 -8.07 -12.71
C THR A 34 4.51 -6.92 -11.97
N LEU A 35 3.64 -7.19 -10.99
CA LEU A 35 3.00 -6.17 -10.15
C LEU A 35 4.04 -5.36 -9.36
N ARG A 36 5.03 -6.03 -8.74
CA ARG A 36 6.12 -5.35 -8.01
C ARG A 36 6.86 -4.39 -8.93
N GLN A 37 7.30 -4.84 -10.10
CA GLN A 37 8.06 -3.99 -11.03
C GLN A 37 7.28 -2.75 -11.45
N GLY A 38 6.01 -2.90 -11.85
CA GLY A 38 5.20 -1.77 -12.28
C GLY A 38 4.84 -0.82 -11.14
N LEU A 39 4.55 -1.35 -9.93
CA LEU A 39 4.33 -0.51 -8.75
C LEU A 39 5.59 0.27 -8.36
N THR A 40 6.77 -0.36 -8.34
CA THR A 40 8.03 0.34 -8.05
C THR A 40 8.27 1.49 -9.03
N HIS A 41 8.06 1.24 -10.34
CA HIS A 41 8.22 2.27 -11.37
C HIS A 41 7.23 3.43 -11.20
N PHE A 42 5.95 3.12 -10.98
CA PHE A 42 4.90 4.12 -10.85
C PHE A 42 5.04 4.94 -9.55
N LEU A 43 5.27 4.28 -8.43
CA LEU A 43 5.40 4.90 -7.11
C LEU A 43 6.69 5.69 -6.98
N GLY A 44 7.77 5.30 -7.67
CA GLY A 44 9.01 6.08 -7.74
C GLY A 44 8.83 7.47 -8.36
N GLN A 45 7.83 7.63 -9.25
CA GLN A 45 7.48 8.92 -9.86
C GLN A 45 6.49 9.71 -9.01
N LEU A 46 5.43 9.04 -8.52
CA LEU A 46 4.39 9.69 -7.71
C LEU A 46 4.90 10.13 -6.33
N ARG A 47 5.85 9.37 -5.75
CA ARG A 47 6.42 9.56 -4.41
C ARG A 47 5.37 9.82 -3.31
N PRO A 48 4.38 8.94 -3.14
CA PRO A 48 3.37 9.13 -2.09
C PRO A 48 3.99 8.98 -0.71
N ALA A 49 3.46 9.71 0.27
CA ALA A 49 3.87 9.58 1.68
C ALA A 49 3.51 8.20 2.28
N TYR A 50 2.45 7.57 1.78
CA TYR A 50 1.96 6.28 2.26
C TYR A 50 1.46 5.43 1.09
N VAL A 51 1.68 4.12 1.19
CA VAL A 51 1.11 3.11 0.29
C VAL A 51 0.40 2.07 1.13
N ILE A 52 -0.88 1.84 0.85
CA ILE A 52 -1.70 0.85 1.54
C ILE A 52 -1.98 -0.29 0.56
N LEU A 53 -1.49 -1.48 0.88
CA LEU A 53 -1.77 -2.69 0.11
C LEU A 53 -2.72 -3.59 0.92
N PRO A 54 -3.76 -4.15 0.28
CA PRO A 54 -4.65 -5.09 0.95
C PRO A 54 -3.88 -6.36 1.36
N GLN A 55 -4.26 -6.96 2.49
CA GLN A 55 -3.59 -8.15 3.04
C GLN A 55 -4.02 -9.45 2.32
N THR A 56 -3.91 -9.46 1.00
CA THR A 56 -4.08 -10.65 0.16
C THR A 56 -2.76 -11.42 0.04
N THR A 57 -2.78 -12.62 -0.54
CA THR A 57 -1.55 -13.38 -0.84
C THR A 57 -0.56 -12.54 -1.65
N MET A 58 -1.02 -11.93 -2.74
CA MET A 58 -0.19 -11.06 -3.58
C MET A 58 0.29 -9.80 -2.85
N GLY A 59 -0.55 -9.17 -2.02
CA GLY A 59 -0.15 -8.02 -1.22
C GLY A 59 0.97 -8.35 -0.22
N ARG A 60 0.89 -9.51 0.46
CA ARG A 60 1.92 -9.97 1.40
C ARG A 60 3.25 -10.28 0.72
N GLU A 61 3.21 -10.82 -0.49
CA GLU A 61 4.42 -11.13 -1.27
C GLU A 61 5.09 -9.87 -1.81
N VAL A 62 4.31 -8.91 -2.30
CA VAL A 62 4.86 -7.70 -2.95
C VAL A 62 5.33 -6.65 -1.94
N ALA A 63 4.62 -6.45 -0.83
CA ALA A 63 4.84 -5.31 0.07
C ALA A 63 6.28 -5.21 0.62
N PRO A 64 6.91 -6.29 1.13
CA PRO A 64 8.27 -6.18 1.69
C PRO A 64 9.30 -5.79 0.63
N CYS A 65 9.24 -6.40 -0.54
CA CYS A 65 10.16 -6.10 -1.64
C CYS A 65 9.94 -4.69 -2.19
N LEU A 66 8.68 -4.25 -2.31
CA LEU A 66 8.35 -2.89 -2.72
C LEU A 66 8.89 -1.85 -1.73
N GLY A 67 8.74 -2.09 -0.43
CA GLY A 67 9.31 -1.24 0.62
C GLY A 67 10.83 -1.14 0.51
N ALA A 68 11.53 -2.26 0.36
CA ALA A 68 12.98 -2.28 0.18
C ALA A 68 13.43 -1.50 -1.07
N GLN A 69 12.73 -1.66 -2.20
CA GLN A 69 13.06 -0.99 -3.46
C GLN A 69 12.82 0.52 -3.43
N LEU A 70 11.85 0.97 -2.63
CA LEU A 70 11.52 2.39 -2.48
C LEU A 70 12.23 3.04 -1.27
N GLY A 71 13.06 2.30 -0.54
CA GLY A 71 13.72 2.80 0.69
C GLY A 71 12.72 3.12 1.82
N ALA A 72 11.61 2.39 1.89
CA ALA A 72 10.50 2.63 2.80
C ALA A 72 10.31 1.48 3.82
N CYS A 73 9.77 1.82 4.99
CA CYS A 73 9.38 0.82 5.99
C CYS A 73 8.06 0.15 5.61
N THR A 74 7.94 -1.15 5.86
CA THR A 74 6.70 -1.92 5.66
C THR A 74 6.14 -2.40 6.99
N VAL A 75 4.84 -2.20 7.20
CA VAL A 75 4.10 -2.70 8.37
C VAL A 75 2.98 -3.61 7.89
N ALA A 76 3.02 -4.89 8.26
CA ALA A 76 1.97 -5.87 7.93
C ALA A 76 0.98 -6.04 9.09
N GLY A 77 -0.21 -6.55 8.81
CA GLY A 77 -1.22 -6.87 9.83
C GLY A 77 -1.87 -5.65 10.47
N VAL A 78 -1.93 -4.53 9.74
CA VAL A 78 -2.58 -3.31 10.21
C VAL A 78 -4.09 -3.54 10.27
N THR A 79 -4.69 -3.25 11.43
CA THR A 79 -6.13 -3.40 11.67
C THR A 79 -6.86 -2.07 11.80
N ASP A 80 -6.14 -0.99 12.10
CA ASP A 80 -6.71 0.35 12.21
C ASP A 80 -5.74 1.42 11.70
N ILE A 81 -6.27 2.50 11.15
CA ILE A 81 -5.52 3.64 10.61
C ILE A 81 -6.19 4.92 11.10
N GLN A 82 -5.45 5.74 11.82
CA GLN A 82 -5.96 7.00 12.34
C GLN A 82 -5.14 8.18 11.87
N ARG A 83 -5.77 9.35 11.78
CA ARG A 83 -5.08 10.61 11.49
C ARG A 83 -4.70 11.30 12.79
N HIS A 84 -3.43 11.60 12.98
CA HIS A 84 -2.93 12.34 14.14
C HIS A 84 -1.98 13.46 13.69
N ARG A 85 -2.31 14.71 14.05
CA ARG A 85 -1.50 15.91 13.74
C ARG A 85 -1.05 16.02 12.27
N GLY A 86 -1.92 15.63 11.34
CA GLY A 86 -1.64 15.68 9.90
C GLY A 86 -0.99 14.43 9.31
N TRP A 87 -0.65 13.43 10.12
CA TRP A 87 -0.01 12.17 9.69
C TRP A 87 -0.95 10.97 9.86
N LEU A 88 -0.73 9.92 9.09
CA LEU A 88 -1.39 8.62 9.30
C LEU A 88 -0.59 7.79 10.29
N VAL A 89 -1.32 7.17 11.24
CA VAL A 89 -0.80 6.25 12.26
C VAL A 89 -1.46 4.90 12.04
N PHE A 90 -0.65 3.87 11.89
CA PHE A 90 -1.09 2.51 11.57
C PHE A 90 -0.97 1.61 12.80
N TYR A 91 -2.08 1.05 13.26
CA TYR A 91 -2.12 0.16 14.42
C TYR A 91 -2.19 -1.28 13.98
N ARG A 92 -1.40 -2.12 14.65
CA ARG A 92 -1.49 -3.57 14.54
C ARG A 92 -1.50 -4.21 15.92
N PRO A 93 -2.20 -5.34 16.08
CA PRO A 93 -2.05 -6.16 17.27
C PRO A 93 -0.65 -6.77 17.33
N VAL A 94 -0.12 -6.88 18.55
CA VAL A 94 1.08 -7.65 18.90
C VAL A 94 0.86 -8.40 20.22
N LEU A 95 1.78 -9.32 20.53
CA LEU A 95 1.75 -10.14 21.76
C LEU A 95 0.39 -10.84 21.91
N ASP A 96 0.05 -11.74 20.98
CA ASP A 96 -1.20 -12.49 20.97
C ASP A 96 -2.47 -11.61 21.07
N ASN A 97 -2.45 -10.47 20.35
CA ASN A 97 -3.53 -9.48 20.32
C ASN A 97 -3.79 -8.75 21.65
N THR A 98 -2.90 -8.86 22.64
CA THR A 98 -3.09 -8.21 23.94
C THR A 98 -2.65 -6.74 23.96
N ARG A 99 -1.91 -6.28 22.93
CA ARG A 99 -1.45 -4.88 22.82
C ARG A 99 -1.55 -4.35 21.41
N LEU A 100 -1.83 -3.05 21.29
CA LEU A 100 -1.69 -2.28 20.06
C LEU A 100 -0.33 -1.58 20.08
N LEU A 101 0.48 -1.78 19.06
CA LEU A 101 1.69 -0.97 18.85
C LEU A 101 1.37 0.20 17.91
N PRO A 102 1.63 1.45 18.31
CA PRO A 102 1.78 2.51 17.33
C PRO A 102 3.03 2.21 16.48
N PRO A 103 3.06 2.63 15.21
CA PRO A 103 4.21 2.37 14.37
C PRO A 103 5.41 3.15 14.93
N SER A 104 6.51 2.43 15.18
CA SER A 104 7.80 3.01 15.50
C SER A 104 8.44 3.57 14.22
N ALA A 105 8.01 4.77 13.79
CA ALA A 105 8.77 5.58 12.84
C ALA A 105 8.27 7.02 12.87
N ARG A 106 9.09 7.95 13.39
CA ARG A 106 9.05 9.32 12.89
C ARG A 106 9.68 9.29 11.50
N PRO A 107 9.04 9.85 10.45
CA PRO A 107 9.75 10.10 9.20
C PRO A 107 10.86 11.10 9.52
N GLY A 108 12.12 10.63 9.63
CA GLY A 108 13.27 11.47 9.96
C GLY A 108 14.33 10.88 10.88
N ARG A 109 14.13 9.70 11.47
CA ARG A 109 15.23 8.94 12.10
C ARG A 109 15.19 7.51 11.60
N ALA A 110 15.90 7.29 10.50
CA ALA A 110 16.26 5.95 10.08
C ALA A 110 17.05 5.26 11.20
N CYS A 111 16.88 3.95 11.29
CA CYS A 111 17.63 3.05 12.13
C CYS A 111 19.13 3.25 11.90
N GLU A 112 19.83 3.81 12.89
CA GLU A 112 21.25 3.59 13.08
C GLU A 112 21.38 2.45 14.08
N SER A 113 21.88 1.31 13.59
CA SER A 113 22.37 0.19 14.39
C SER A 113 23.57 -0.39 13.69
#